data_AF-A0A0F9Z1D5-F1
#
_entry.id   AF-A0A0F9Z1D5-F1
#
_cell.length_a   1.000
_cell.length_b   1.000
_cell.length_c   1.000
_cell.angle_alpha   90.00
_cell.angle_beta   90.00
_cell.angle_gamma   90.00
#
_symmetry.space_group_name_H-M   'P 1'
#
loop_
_entity.id
_entity.type
_entity.pdbx_description
1 polymer ?
#
loop_
_entity_poly.entity_id
_entity_poly.type
_entity_poly.pdbx_seq_one_letter_code
_entity_poly.pdbx_strand_id
1 'polypeptide(L)'
;MENFNDKVWYRLLKVIFIIAFVFFQVVSCIIVFEIYGTKEIAPQSFQEVGKLVKYVYGEYNDLSDELVGKNLYENNISAWFDFASSSGKSDFKNVNGKQWRKVNIDYQDKYTTQQKLLYCLIPFLIISVIFWFISRLFFYIFIKENFFSGKLVNLIRKPFIKK
;
A
#
# COMPACT_ATOMS: atom_id res chain seq x y z
N MET A 1 31.97 -24.39 -32.79
CA MET A 1 30.53 -24.10 -32.87
C MET A 1 30.12 -23.58 -31.50
N GLU A 2 29.76 -22.30 -31.40
CA GLU A 2 29.03 -21.84 -30.21
C GLU A 2 27.76 -22.68 -30.11
N ASN A 3 27.52 -23.30 -28.96
CA ASN A 3 26.31 -24.06 -28.73
C ASN A 3 25.11 -23.12 -28.89
N PHE A 4 24.31 -23.34 -29.93
CA PHE A 4 23.05 -22.63 -30.14
C PHE A 4 22.16 -22.66 -28.88
N ASN A 5 22.27 -23.73 -28.08
CA ASN A 5 21.64 -23.87 -26.77
C ASN A 5 21.99 -22.75 -25.80
N ASP A 6 23.25 -22.31 -25.72
CA ASP A 6 23.69 -21.29 -24.73
C ASP A 6 23.01 -19.94 -25.00
N LYS A 7 22.81 -19.60 -26.29
CA LYS A 7 22.09 -18.39 -26.71
C LYS A 7 20.60 -18.46 -26.39
N VAL A 8 19.98 -19.63 -26.54
CA VAL A 8 18.55 -19.84 -26.23
C VAL A 8 18.31 -19.77 -24.72
N TRP A 9 19.16 -20.43 -23.93
CA TRP A 9 19.10 -20.42 -22.46
C TRP A 9 19.21 -19.00 -21.90
N TYR A 10 20.14 -18.20 -22.42
CA TYR A 10 20.30 -16.81 -21.97
C TYR A 10 19.09 -15.93 -22.32
N ARG A 11 18.46 -16.14 -23.49
CA ARG A 11 17.22 -15.45 -23.87
C ARG A 11 16.07 -15.84 -22.95
N LEU A 12 15.92 -17.14 -22.65
CA LEU A 12 14.89 -17.63 -21.73
C LEU A 12 15.06 -17.03 -20.33
N LEU A 13 16.29 -17.00 -19.81
CA LEU A 13 16.60 -16.42 -18.50
C LEU A 13 16.19 -14.94 -18.43
N LYS A 14 16.46 -14.16 -19.49
CA LYS A 14 16.02 -12.75 -19.57
C LYS A 14 14.51 -12.61 -19.53
N VAL A 15 13.78 -13.45 -20.25
CA VAL A 15 12.32 -13.42 -20.27
C VAL A 15 11.76 -13.75 -18.87
N ILE A 16 12.26 -14.81 -18.24
CA ILE A 16 11.86 -15.19 -16.87
C ILE A 16 12.18 -14.06 -15.89
N PHE A 17 13.33 -13.42 -16.02
CA PHE A 17 13.72 -12.29 -15.18
C PHE A 17 12.78 -11.09 -15.30
N ILE A 18 12.37 -10.74 -16.52
CA ILE A 18 11.39 -9.66 -16.76
C ILE A 18 10.01 -10.04 -16.21
N ILE A 19 9.57 -11.29 -16.40
CA ILE A 19 8.30 -11.77 -15.85
C ILE A 19 8.31 -11.69 -14.32
N ALA A 20 9.39 -12.16 -13.69
CA ALA A 20 9.56 -12.08 -12.24
C ALA A 20 9.54 -10.62 -11.76
N PHE A 21 10.24 -9.71 -12.45
CA PHE A 21 10.23 -8.29 -12.14
C PHE A 21 8.81 -7.72 -12.13
N VAL A 22 8.07 -7.92 -13.23
CA VAL A 22 6.68 -7.44 -13.35
C VAL A 22 5.79 -8.06 -12.28
N PHE A 23 5.96 -9.35 -12.01
CA PHE A 23 5.20 -10.05 -10.97
C PHE A 23 5.42 -9.43 -9.58
N PHE A 24 6.68 -9.20 -9.17
CA PHE A 24 6.98 -8.56 -7.89
C PHE A 24 6.42 -7.13 -7.79
N GLN A 25 6.43 -6.38 -8.89
CA GLN A 25 5.82 -5.05 -8.93
C GLN A 25 4.31 -5.11 -8.69
N VAL A 26 3.61 -6.00 -9.39
CA VAL A 26 2.15 -6.17 -9.23
C VAL A 26 1.80 -6.62 -7.81
N VAL A 27 2.50 -7.64 -7.28
CA VAL A 27 2.27 -8.15 -5.92
C VAL A 27 2.50 -7.05 -4.88
N SER A 28 3.57 -6.26 -5.02
CA SER A 28 3.83 -5.16 -4.08
C SER A 28 2.75 -4.09 -4.13
N CYS A 29 2.23 -3.76 -5.31
CA CYS A 29 1.11 -2.83 -5.42
C CYS A 29 -0.12 -3.38 -4.70
N ILE A 30 -0.47 -4.66 -4.89
CA ILE A 30 -1.60 -5.30 -4.21
C ILE A 30 -1.45 -5.19 -2.69
N ILE A 31 -0.26 -5.50 -2.16
CA ILE A 31 0.03 -5.40 -0.72
C ILE A 31 -0.17 -3.97 -0.21
N VAL A 32 0.28 -2.95 -0.95
CA VAL A 32 0.05 -1.53 -0.59
C VAL A 32 -1.44 -1.21 -0.57
N PHE A 33 -2.21 -1.64 -1.57
CA PHE A 33 -3.64 -1.39 -1.61
C PHE A 33 -4.39 -2.04 -0.44
N GLU A 34 -3.94 -3.21 0.00
CA GLU A 34 -4.52 -3.91 1.15
C GLU A 34 -4.17 -3.22 2.48
N ILE A 35 -2.90 -2.90 2.72
CA ILE A 35 -2.43 -2.23 3.94
C ILE A 35 -3.07 -0.84 4.10
N TYR A 36 -3.13 -0.08 3.01
CA TYR A 36 -3.70 1.26 3.01
C TYR A 36 -5.21 1.28 2.71
N GLY A 37 -5.85 0.12 2.60
CA GLY A 37 -7.30 -0.04 2.47
C GLY A 37 -8.08 0.18 3.77
N THR A 38 -7.42 0.64 4.82
CA THR A 38 -8.04 0.91 6.12
C THR A 38 -9.09 2.00 6.02
N LYS A 39 -10.26 1.72 6.60
CA LYS A 39 -11.35 2.67 6.73
C LYS A 39 -11.25 3.38 8.07
N GLU A 40 -11.60 4.65 8.08
CA GLU A 40 -11.73 5.46 9.28
C GLU A 40 -13.17 5.95 9.43
N ILE A 41 -13.56 6.30 10.65
CA ILE A 41 -14.87 6.88 10.90
C ILE A 41 -14.93 8.25 10.21
N ALA A 42 -15.98 8.48 9.43
CA ALA A 42 -16.16 9.73 8.70
C ALA A 42 -16.35 10.92 9.66
N PRO A 43 -15.84 12.12 9.34
CA PRO A 43 -16.03 13.34 10.13
C PRO A 43 -17.49 13.64 10.48
N GLN A 44 -18.40 13.29 9.59
CA GLN A 44 -19.85 13.44 9.77
C GLN A 44 -20.37 12.65 10.98
N SER A 45 -19.88 11.43 11.18
CA SER A 45 -20.23 10.60 12.33
C SER A 45 -19.78 11.26 13.64
N PHE A 46 -18.59 11.86 13.66
CA PHE A 46 -18.11 12.62 14.82
C PHE A 46 -18.95 13.87 15.07
N GLN A 47 -19.35 14.60 14.02
CA GLN A 47 -20.24 15.76 14.14
C GLN A 47 -21.61 15.38 14.72
N GLU A 48 -22.22 14.29 14.26
CA GLU A 48 -23.51 13.85 14.77
C GLU A 48 -23.45 13.43 16.24
N VAL A 49 -22.41 12.68 16.64
CA VAL A 49 -22.20 12.33 18.06
C VAL A 49 -21.92 13.57 18.89
N GLY A 50 -21.08 14.50 18.42
CA GLY A 50 -20.77 15.72 19.16
C GLY A 50 -21.97 16.63 19.38
N LYS A 51 -22.89 16.72 18.41
CA LYS A 51 -24.18 17.42 18.58
C LYS A 51 -25.01 16.83 19.72
N LEU A 52 -25.07 15.50 19.80
CA LEU A 52 -25.77 14.80 20.88
C LEU A 52 -25.11 15.07 22.23
N VAL A 53 -23.78 14.99 22.30
CA VAL A 53 -23.02 15.22 23.52
C VAL A 53 -23.21 16.65 24.03
N LYS A 54 -23.10 17.66 23.15
CA LYS A 54 -23.34 19.07 23.51
C LYS A 54 -24.76 19.33 24.00
N TYR A 55 -25.72 18.63 23.40
CA TYR A 55 -27.12 18.75 23.81
C TYR A 55 -27.36 18.18 25.23
N VAL A 56 -26.71 17.07 25.56
CA VAL A 56 -26.82 16.41 26.88
C VAL A 56 -25.99 17.15 27.92
N TYR A 57 -24.79 17.61 27.53
CA TYR A 57 -23.81 18.30 28.36
C TYR A 57 -23.53 19.67 27.75
N GLY A 58 -24.24 20.69 28.22
CA GLY A 58 -24.15 22.07 27.71
C GLY A 58 -22.79 22.75 27.95
N GLU A 59 -21.86 22.10 28.63
CA GLU A 59 -20.51 22.59 28.91
C GLU A 59 -19.59 22.62 27.68
N TYR A 60 -19.95 21.90 26.61
CA TYR A 60 -19.16 21.83 25.37
C TYR A 60 -19.64 22.80 24.28
N ASN A 61 -20.50 23.78 24.61
CA ASN A 61 -21.12 24.69 23.64
C ASN A 61 -20.13 25.58 22.88
N ASP A 62 -18.95 25.82 23.45
CA ASP A 62 -17.85 26.59 22.90
C ASP A 62 -17.00 25.82 21.87
N LEU A 63 -17.01 24.48 21.92
CA LEU A 63 -16.27 23.63 20.99
C LEU A 63 -17.09 23.30 19.73
N SER A 64 -16.40 23.00 18.63
CA SER A 64 -17.07 22.50 17.43
C SER A 64 -17.62 21.08 17.65
N ASP A 65 -18.77 20.78 17.05
CA ASP A 65 -19.43 19.48 17.23
C ASP A 65 -18.51 18.31 16.84
N GLU A 66 -17.77 18.45 15.73
CA GLU A 66 -16.78 17.46 15.31
C GLU A 66 -15.70 17.20 16.36
N LEU A 67 -15.17 18.29 16.96
CA LEU A 67 -14.10 18.20 17.94
C LEU A 67 -14.59 17.53 19.23
N VAL A 68 -15.81 17.83 19.67
CA VAL A 68 -16.43 17.16 20.83
C VAL A 68 -16.57 15.66 20.56
N GLY A 69 -17.10 15.29 19.39
CA GLY A 69 -17.23 13.90 19.00
C GLY A 69 -15.89 13.17 18.91
N LYS A 70 -14.87 13.83 18.33
CA LYS A 70 -13.52 13.27 18.21
C LYS A 70 -12.83 13.13 19.57
N ASN A 71 -12.90 14.15 20.42
CA ASN A 71 -12.34 14.11 21.77
C ASN A 71 -13.00 13.00 22.61
N LEU A 72 -14.32 12.82 22.48
CA LEU A 72 -15.00 11.74 23.18
C LEU A 72 -14.55 10.37 22.67
N TYR A 73 -14.36 10.21 21.36
CA TYR A 73 -13.84 8.97 20.80
C TYR A 73 -12.42 8.68 21.28
N GLU A 74 -11.52 9.67 21.29
CA GLU A 74 -10.13 9.49 21.71
C GLU A 74 -9.99 9.22 23.22
N ASN A 75 -10.80 9.87 24.06
CA ASN A 75 -10.71 9.74 25.51
C ASN A 75 -11.58 8.62 26.09
N ASN A 76 -12.71 8.29 25.45
CA ASN A 76 -13.64 7.27 25.92
C ASN A 76 -14.46 6.66 24.76
N ILE A 77 -13.82 5.74 24.02
CA ILE A 77 -14.41 5.01 22.89
C ILE A 77 -15.75 4.36 23.26
N SER A 78 -15.87 3.79 24.47
CA SER A 78 -17.12 3.12 24.91
C SER A 78 -18.27 4.12 24.99
N ALA A 79 -18.05 5.27 25.65
CA ALA A 79 -19.06 6.32 25.73
C ALA A 79 -19.42 6.86 24.34
N TRP A 80 -18.44 7.01 23.45
CA TRP A 80 -18.71 7.41 22.07
C TRP A 80 -19.66 6.44 21.35
N PHE A 81 -19.40 5.13 21.44
CA PHE A 81 -20.29 4.11 20.87
C PHE A 81 -21.64 4.07 21.57
N ASP A 82 -21.70 4.34 22.88
CA ASP A 82 -22.97 4.52 23.58
C ASP A 82 -23.75 5.69 22.98
N PHE A 83 -23.16 6.86 22.75
CA PHE A 83 -23.86 7.97 22.08
C PHE A 83 -24.27 7.64 20.64
N ALA A 84 -23.39 7.00 19.87
CA ALA A 84 -23.68 6.61 18.50
C ALA A 84 -24.80 5.54 18.39
N SER A 85 -24.91 4.65 19.38
CA SER A 85 -25.91 3.57 19.41
C SER A 85 -27.19 3.90 20.20
N SER A 86 -27.11 4.80 21.19
CA SER A 86 -28.18 5.08 22.17
C SER A 86 -29.26 6.04 21.68
N SER A 87 -29.19 6.51 20.45
CA SER A 87 -30.37 6.98 19.71
C SER A 87 -31.53 5.94 19.67
N GLY A 88 -31.23 4.67 19.98
CA GLY A 88 -32.19 3.58 20.08
C GLY A 88 -32.64 3.24 21.50
N LYS A 89 -31.95 3.70 22.56
CA LYS A 89 -32.40 3.49 23.95
C LYS A 89 -33.55 4.46 24.23
N SER A 90 -34.63 3.94 24.81
CA SER A 90 -35.85 4.67 25.19
C SER A 90 -35.57 5.96 25.97
N ASP A 91 -34.44 6.04 26.66
CA ASP A 91 -34.13 7.09 27.62
C ASP A 91 -33.67 8.39 26.93
N PHE A 92 -33.21 8.33 25.66
CA PHE A 92 -32.92 9.52 24.85
C PHE A 92 -34.08 9.96 23.96
N LYS A 93 -35.17 9.18 23.86
CA LYS A 93 -36.33 9.52 23.03
C LYS A 93 -37.11 10.74 23.53
N ASN A 94 -36.79 11.29 24.71
CA ASN A 94 -37.62 12.30 25.35
C ASN A 94 -36.87 13.37 26.17
N VAL A 95 -35.68 13.78 25.75
CA VAL A 95 -35.11 15.03 26.27
C VAL A 95 -35.70 16.18 25.45
N ASN A 96 -36.67 16.91 26.01
CA ASN A 96 -37.44 18.02 25.40
C ASN A 96 -38.32 17.68 24.18
N GLY A 97 -38.85 16.44 24.08
CA GLY A 97 -39.83 16.06 23.05
C GLY A 97 -39.29 15.93 21.61
N LYS A 98 -37.97 16.00 21.41
CA LYS A 98 -37.32 15.72 20.12
C LYS A 98 -36.84 14.27 20.10
N GLN A 99 -37.37 13.48 19.16
CA GLN A 99 -36.85 12.14 18.88
C GLN A 99 -35.52 12.23 18.15
N TRP A 100 -34.47 11.65 18.74
CA TRP A 100 -33.17 11.54 18.10
C TRP A 100 -33.13 10.31 17.20
N ARG A 101 -32.67 10.49 15.96
CA ARG A 101 -32.44 9.40 15.03
C ARG A 101 -31.09 8.74 15.32
N LYS A 102 -30.98 7.49 14.90
CA LYS A 102 -29.71 6.75 14.95
C LYS A 102 -28.65 7.42 14.12
N VAL A 103 -27.52 7.71 14.79
CA VAL A 103 -26.31 8.19 14.13
C VAL A 103 -25.86 7.07 13.22
N ASN A 104 -25.79 7.38 11.93
CA ASN A 104 -25.25 6.43 10.98
C ASN A 104 -23.72 6.53 11.05
N ILE A 105 -23.08 5.47 11.55
CA ILE A 105 -21.61 5.44 11.60
C ILE A 105 -21.13 5.13 10.18
N ASP A 106 -20.84 6.19 9.45
CA ASP A 106 -20.26 6.10 8.13
C ASP A 106 -18.74 5.97 8.24
N TYR A 107 -18.20 5.10 7.40
CA TYR A 107 -16.77 4.85 7.28
C TYR A 107 -16.29 5.37 5.93
N GLN A 108 -15.22 6.15 5.94
CA GLN A 108 -14.55 6.62 4.74
C GLN A 108 -13.19 5.97 4.59
N ASP A 109 -12.69 5.88 3.36
CA ASP A 109 -11.32 5.46 3.11
C ASP A 109 -10.36 6.52 3.68
N LYS A 110 -9.44 6.10 4.55
CA LYS A 110 -8.45 7.00 5.17
C LYS A 110 -7.52 7.64 4.13
N TYR A 111 -7.25 6.91 3.05
CA TYR A 111 -6.38 7.33 1.98
C TYR A 111 -7.14 7.33 0.66
N THR A 112 -6.99 8.41 -0.11
CA THR A 112 -7.56 8.47 -1.46
C THR A 112 -6.86 7.47 -2.38
N THR A 113 -7.53 7.04 -3.45
CA THR A 113 -6.94 6.14 -4.46
C THR A 113 -5.65 6.72 -5.06
N GLN A 114 -5.57 8.04 -5.21
CA GLN A 114 -4.36 8.73 -5.67
C GLN A 114 -3.20 8.61 -4.68
N GLN A 115 -3.47 8.75 -3.37
CA GLN A 115 -2.45 8.54 -2.34
C GLN A 115 -2.01 7.08 -2.28
N LYS A 116 -2.94 6.12 -2.39
CA LYS A 116 -2.62 4.69 -2.48
C LYS A 116 -1.67 4.40 -3.66
N LEU A 117 -1.93 4.98 -4.83
CA LEU A 117 -1.05 4.90 -5.99
C LEU A 117 0.32 5.53 -5.75
N LEU A 118 0.37 6.68 -5.07
CA LEU A 118 1.63 7.33 -4.71
C LEU A 118 2.48 6.45 -3.78
N TYR A 119 1.84 5.75 -2.83
CA TYR A 119 2.53 4.82 -1.94
C TYR A 119 3.09 3.60 -2.67
N CYS A 120 2.57 3.23 -3.84
CA CYS A 120 3.17 2.19 -4.68
C CYS A 120 4.53 2.61 -5.28
N LEU A 121 4.85 3.91 -5.36
CA LEU A 121 6.12 4.37 -5.95
C LEU A 121 7.34 3.96 -5.13
N ILE A 122 7.24 3.98 -3.80
CA ILE A 122 8.36 3.62 -2.91
C ILE A 122 8.81 2.17 -3.13
N PRO A 123 7.94 1.15 -2.98
CA PRO A 123 8.34 -0.22 -3.25
C PRO A 123 8.72 -0.42 -4.72
N PHE A 124 8.08 0.28 -5.65
CA PHE A 124 8.44 0.21 -7.06
C PHE A 124 9.91 0.59 -7.31
N LEU A 125 10.38 1.68 -6.70
CA LEU A 125 11.77 2.11 -6.78
C LEU A 125 12.70 1.09 -6.12
N ILE A 126 12.36 0.59 -4.93
CA ILE A 126 13.17 -0.39 -4.21
C ILE A 126 13.34 -1.68 -5.03
N ILE A 127 12.25 -2.24 -5.54
CA ILE A 127 12.27 -3.44 -6.38
C ILE A 127 13.08 -3.19 -7.66
N SER A 128 12.94 -2.01 -8.27
CA SER A 128 13.71 -1.63 -9.47
C SER A 128 15.22 -1.58 -9.19
N VAL A 129 15.65 -1.03 -8.06
CA VAL A 129 17.06 -1.00 -7.66
C VAL A 129 17.59 -2.41 -7.42
N ILE A 130 16.83 -3.27 -6.74
CA ILE A 130 17.20 -4.67 -6.47
C ILE A 130 17.37 -5.43 -7.79
N PHE A 131 16.40 -5.36 -8.69
CA PHE A 131 16.46 -6.04 -9.98
C PHE A 131 17.58 -5.48 -10.87
N TRP A 132 17.81 -4.18 -10.86
CA TRP A 132 18.95 -3.58 -11.54
C TRP A 132 20.28 -4.13 -11.03
N PHE A 133 20.44 -4.23 -9.71
CA PHE A 133 21.64 -4.77 -9.08
C PHE A 133 21.84 -6.26 -9.42
N ILE A 134 20.79 -7.08 -9.29
CA ILE A 134 20.81 -8.50 -9.66
C ILE A 134 21.18 -8.67 -11.14
N SER A 135 20.56 -7.87 -12.03
CA SER A 135 20.87 -7.89 -13.46
C SER A 135 22.34 -7.57 -13.73
N ARG A 136 22.93 -6.63 -12.99
CA ARG A 136 24.37 -6.30 -13.09
C ARG A 136 25.24 -7.45 -12.61
N LEU A 137 24.92 -8.06 -11.46
CA LEU A 137 25.64 -9.22 -10.95
C LEU A 137 25.67 -10.38 -11.95
N PHE A 138 24.50 -10.74 -12.51
CA PHE A 138 24.43 -11.77 -13.54
C PHE A 138 25.31 -11.45 -14.74
N PHE A 139 25.27 -10.20 -15.22
CA PHE A 139 26.11 -9.77 -16.34
C PHE A 139 27.61 -9.91 -16.04
N TYR A 140 28.06 -9.54 -14.84
CA TYR A 140 29.45 -9.69 -14.42
C TYR A 140 29.89 -11.16 -14.34
N ILE A 141 29.06 -12.03 -13.76
CA ILE A 141 29.35 -13.47 -13.66
C ILE A 141 29.47 -14.08 -15.06
N PHE A 142 28.51 -13.84 -15.94
CA PHE A 142 28.52 -14.38 -17.31
C PHE A 142 29.67 -13.85 -18.17
N ILE A 143 30.03 -12.57 -18.03
CA ILE A 143 31.21 -12.02 -18.72
C ILE A 143 32.47 -12.69 -18.19
N LYS A 144 32.62 -12.81 -16.87
CA LYS A 144 33.81 -13.42 -16.26
C LYS A 144 33.98 -14.87 -16.70
N GLU A 145 32.91 -15.66 -16.74
CA GLU A 145 32.96 -17.04 -17.24
C GLU A 145 33.35 -17.11 -18.72
N ASN A 146 32.77 -16.25 -19.57
CA ASN A 146 33.12 -16.23 -20.99
C ASN A 146 34.57 -15.76 -21.25
N PHE A 147 35.08 -14.81 -20.46
CA PHE A 147 36.45 -14.29 -20.59
C PHE A 147 37.51 -15.27 -20.09
N PHE A 148 37.27 -15.93 -18.94
CA PHE A 148 38.20 -16.91 -18.36
C PHE A 148 38.14 -18.30 -19.00
N SER A 149 37.07 -18.64 -19.73
CA SER A 149 36.97 -19.94 -20.44
C SER A 149 37.99 -20.14 -21.58
N GLY A 150 38.86 -19.17 -21.87
CA GLY A 150 39.90 -19.28 -22.90
C GLY A 150 39.36 -19.35 -24.34
N LYS A 151 38.03 -19.32 -24.54
CA LYS A 151 37.39 -19.31 -25.87
C LYS A 151 37.82 -18.10 -26.70
N LEU A 152 38.00 -16.93 -26.08
CA LEU A 152 38.43 -15.70 -26.75
C LEU A 152 39.92 -15.74 -27.13
N VAL A 153 40.77 -16.31 -26.25
CA VAL A 153 42.20 -16.54 -26.54
C VAL A 153 42.39 -17.54 -27.69
N ASN A 154 41.57 -18.61 -27.74
CA ASN A 154 41.60 -19.59 -28.83
C ASN A 154 41.04 -19.06 -30.15
N LEU A 155 40.17 -18.05 -30.13
CA LEU A 155 39.64 -17.36 -31.32
C LEU A 155 40.66 -16.36 -31.91
N ILE A 156 41.47 -15.70 -31.08
CA ILE A 156 42.55 -14.82 -31.55
C ILE A 156 43.74 -15.63 -32.11
N ARG A 157 43.96 -16.87 -31.63
CA ARG A 157 45.11 -17.71 -32.00
C ARG A 157 45.00 -18.42 -33.36
N LYS A 158 43.84 -18.40 -34.03
CA LYS A 158 43.65 -18.98 -35.38
C LYS A 158 43.06 -17.89 -36.29
N PRO A 159 43.76 -17.35 -37.31
CA PRO A 159 44.58 -18.10 -38.27
C PRO A 159 45.82 -17.34 -38.84
N PHE A 160 47.03 -17.82 -38.59
CA PHE A 160 48.22 -17.48 -39.41
C PHE A 160 48.94 -18.70 -39.97
N ILE A 161 48.25 -19.85 -40.04
CA ILE A 161 48.76 -21.04 -40.73
C ILE A 161 47.81 -21.32 -41.89
N LYS A 162 47.97 -20.57 -42.98
CA LYS A 162 47.64 -21.07 -44.31
C LYS A 162 48.96 -21.45 -44.96
N LYS A 163 49.09 -22.73 -45.29
CA LYS A 163 50.09 -23.29 -46.20
C LYS A 163 49.99 -22.61 -47.56
#